data_AF-A0A836CSF5-F1
#
_entry.id   AF-A0A836CSF5-F1
#
_cell.length_a   1.000
_cell.length_b   1.000
_cell.length_c   1.000
_cell.angle_alpha   90.00
_cell.angle_beta   90.00
_cell.angle_gamma   90.00
#
_symmetry.space_group_name_H-M   'P 1'
#
loop_
_entity.id
_entity.type
_entity.pdbx_description
1 polymer ?
#
loop_
_entity_poly.entity_id
_entity_poly.type
_entity_poly.pdbx_seq_one_letter_code
_entity_poly.pdbx_strand_id
1 'polypeptide(L)'
;MSKGPRAKTFVFLDLEATGLPSVDPEIAELSLFAVHRSSLEDPECDESGSPLPPRVMDKLTLCMSPKYPFTAKASEITGLSREGLGRCGKAGFDGTVVRTLQAFLSRQEGPVCLVAHNGFNYDFPLLCTELRRLGAHLPQDTICLDTLVALQDLDRAHGHGTRAQGGKSYSLGSLFCCYFQAEPSAAHSAEGDVHTLLMVFLHRAAELLAWADEQALSWAHVEPMYVPPDDPRLED
;
A
#
# COMPACT_ATOMS: atom_id res chain seq x y z
N MET A 1 -16.93 24.46 -8.87
CA MET A 1 -15.73 23.91 -8.21
C MET A 1 -15.08 22.98 -9.22
N SER A 2 -13.85 23.26 -9.67
CA SER A 2 -13.14 22.37 -10.58
C SER A 2 -12.82 21.07 -9.84
N LYS A 3 -13.50 19.96 -10.18
CA LYS A 3 -13.13 18.64 -9.70
C LYS A 3 -11.66 18.41 -10.07
N GLY A 4 -10.83 18.07 -9.08
CA GLY A 4 -9.46 17.65 -9.35
C GLY A 4 -9.45 16.47 -10.33
N PRO A 5 -8.36 16.25 -11.07
CA PRO A 5 -8.30 15.15 -12.02
C PRO A 5 -8.46 13.81 -11.30
N ARG A 6 -9.40 13.00 -11.79
CA ARG A 6 -9.74 11.67 -11.31
C ARG A 6 -8.59 10.70 -11.58
N ALA A 7 -8.11 9.98 -10.57
CA ALA A 7 -7.03 9.02 -10.76
C ALA A 7 -7.38 7.96 -11.81
N LYS A 8 -6.43 7.70 -12.71
CA LYS A 8 -6.56 6.78 -13.85
C LYS A 8 -5.96 5.42 -13.57
N THR A 9 -4.90 5.36 -12.76
CA THR A 9 -4.32 4.11 -12.29
C THR A 9 -4.28 4.08 -10.76
N PHE A 10 -4.71 2.97 -10.20
CA PHE A 10 -4.60 2.67 -8.77
C PHE A 10 -3.43 1.70 -8.59
N VAL A 11 -2.47 2.07 -7.75
CA VAL A 11 -1.28 1.27 -7.47
C VAL A 11 -1.38 0.80 -6.04
N PHE A 12 -1.75 -0.47 -5.88
CA PHE A 12 -1.84 -1.14 -4.59
C PHE A 12 -0.44 -1.43 -4.07
N LEU A 13 -0.18 -1.02 -2.84
CA LEU A 13 1.12 -1.02 -2.17
C LEU A 13 1.01 -1.76 -0.85
N ASP A 14 2.02 -2.57 -0.56
CA ASP A 14 2.30 -3.13 0.76
C ASP A 14 3.81 -3.18 0.99
N LEU A 15 4.22 -2.99 2.24
CA LEU A 15 5.61 -3.00 2.70
C LEU A 15 5.81 -3.99 3.85
N GLU A 16 6.75 -4.91 3.67
CA GLU A 16 7.35 -5.60 4.81
C GLU A 16 8.58 -4.85 5.30
N ALA A 17 8.70 -4.71 6.62
CA ALA A 17 9.75 -3.91 7.24
C ALA A 17 10.37 -4.59 8.46
N THR A 18 11.40 -3.96 9.04
CA THR A 18 12.09 -4.49 10.22
C THR A 18 11.28 -4.43 11.52
N GLY A 19 10.17 -3.69 11.56
CA GLY A 19 9.34 -3.55 12.75
C GLY A 19 8.21 -2.54 12.61
N LEU A 20 7.60 -2.17 13.74
CA LEU A 20 6.54 -1.16 13.83
C LEU A 20 7.12 0.26 13.95
N PRO A 21 6.32 1.33 13.76
CA PRO A 21 6.82 2.71 13.77
C PRO A 21 7.61 3.12 15.02
N SER A 22 7.38 2.49 16.17
CA SER A 22 8.06 2.80 17.43
C SER A 22 9.57 2.46 17.46
N VAL A 23 10.08 1.77 16.43
CA VAL A 23 11.49 1.36 16.34
C VAL A 23 12.19 1.90 15.08
N ASP A 24 11.62 2.91 14.43
CA ASP A 24 12.13 3.51 13.18
C ASP A 24 12.46 2.44 12.12
N PRO A 25 11.44 1.71 11.64
CA PRO A 25 11.65 0.52 10.81
C PRO A 25 12.16 0.88 9.41
N GLU A 26 12.86 -0.05 8.76
CA GLU A 26 13.35 0.09 7.39
C GLU A 26 12.66 -0.94 6.48
N ILE A 27 12.45 -0.58 5.22
CA ILE A 27 11.79 -1.45 4.23
C ILE A 27 12.69 -2.64 3.91
N ALA A 28 12.10 -3.84 3.91
CA ALA A 28 12.75 -5.10 3.54
C ALA A 28 12.13 -5.76 2.32
N GLU A 29 10.83 -5.55 2.08
CA GLU A 29 10.14 -5.96 0.87
C GLU A 29 9.10 -4.90 0.50
N LEU A 30 8.97 -4.64 -0.80
CA LEU A 30 7.97 -3.73 -1.36
C LEU A 30 7.27 -4.45 -2.50
N SER A 31 5.94 -4.42 -2.53
CA SER A 31 5.16 -4.89 -3.67
C SER A 31 4.19 -3.83 -4.18
N LEU A 32 4.00 -3.79 -5.48
CA LEU A 32 3.13 -2.84 -6.19
C LEU A 32 2.33 -3.56 -7.26
N PHE A 33 1.00 -3.46 -7.22
CA PHE A 33 0.11 -3.89 -8.31
C PHE A 33 -0.56 -2.65 -8.90
N ALA A 34 -0.27 -2.33 -10.15
CA ALA A 34 -0.87 -1.20 -10.86
C ALA A 34 -2.03 -1.67 -11.74
N VAL A 35 -3.22 -1.13 -11.47
CA VAL A 35 -4.47 -1.47 -12.15
C VAL A 35 -5.10 -0.20 -12.69
N HIS A 36 -5.37 -0.18 -13.99
CA HIS A 36 -6.11 0.91 -14.61
C HIS A 36 -7.56 0.94 -14.11
N ARG A 37 -8.10 2.15 -13.92
CA ARG A 37 -9.42 2.40 -13.35
C ARG A 37 -10.54 1.64 -14.04
N SER A 38 -10.48 1.48 -15.36
CA SER A 38 -11.51 0.74 -16.11
C SER A 38 -11.71 -0.68 -15.58
N SER A 39 -10.63 -1.34 -15.15
CA SER A 39 -10.69 -2.71 -14.61
C SER A 39 -11.23 -2.77 -13.17
N LEU A 40 -11.32 -1.63 -12.49
CA LEU A 40 -11.92 -1.50 -11.15
C LEU A 40 -13.38 -1.05 -11.24
N GLU A 41 -13.76 -0.32 -12.29
CA GLU A 41 -15.14 0.11 -12.53
C GLU A 41 -16.04 -1.04 -13.00
N ASP A 42 -15.46 -2.01 -13.71
CA ASP A 42 -16.13 -3.22 -14.17
C ASP A 42 -15.28 -4.46 -13.81
N PRO A 43 -15.26 -4.87 -12.52
CA PRO A 43 -14.52 -6.06 -12.10
C PRO A 43 -15.06 -7.32 -12.79
N GLU A 44 -14.17 -8.11 -13.39
CA GLU A 44 -14.52 -9.46 -13.81
C GLU A 44 -14.85 -10.31 -12.57
N CYS A 45 -15.88 -11.14 -12.64
CA CYS A 45 -16.24 -12.07 -11.57
C CYS A 45 -16.22 -13.51 -12.06
N ASP A 46 -16.01 -14.45 -11.14
CA ASP A 46 -16.18 -15.87 -11.40
C ASP A 46 -17.66 -16.30 -11.44
N GLU A 47 -17.93 -17.59 -11.66
CA GLU A 47 -19.29 -18.14 -11.70
C GLU A 47 -20.07 -17.94 -10.40
N SER A 48 -19.38 -17.74 -9.27
CA SER A 48 -20.00 -17.48 -7.96
C SER A 48 -20.29 -15.99 -7.72
N GLY A 49 -19.87 -15.11 -8.64
CA GLY A 49 -19.99 -13.66 -8.50
C GLY A 49 -18.88 -13.03 -7.66
N SER A 50 -17.84 -13.79 -7.29
CA SER A 50 -16.67 -13.24 -6.59
C SER A 50 -15.78 -12.50 -7.59
N PRO A 51 -15.30 -11.29 -7.27
CA PRO A 51 -14.38 -10.56 -8.15
C PRO A 51 -13.10 -11.37 -8.38
N LEU A 52 -12.54 -11.22 -9.57
CA LEU A 52 -11.26 -11.78 -10.00
C LEU A 52 -10.23 -10.66 -10.16
N PRO A 53 -8.94 -10.91 -9.88
CA PRO A 53 -7.89 -9.95 -10.19
C PRO A 53 -7.88 -9.60 -11.69
N PRO A 54 -7.76 -8.31 -12.05
CA PRO A 54 -7.70 -7.89 -13.45
C PRO A 54 -6.57 -8.56 -14.23
N ARG A 55 -6.87 -9.00 -15.46
CA ARG A 55 -5.89 -9.63 -16.34
C ARG A 55 -4.77 -8.67 -16.77
N VAL A 56 -5.11 -7.41 -17.00
CA VAL A 56 -4.14 -6.35 -17.37
C VAL A 56 -3.73 -5.63 -16.09
N MET A 57 -2.55 -5.99 -15.59
CA MET A 57 -2.01 -5.50 -14.34
C MET A 57 -0.48 -5.53 -14.42
N ASP A 58 0.15 -4.41 -14.11
CA ASP A 58 1.61 -4.34 -13.96
C ASP A 58 1.97 -4.66 -12.50
N LYS A 59 3.04 -5.45 -12.29
CA LYS A 59 3.51 -5.83 -10.94
C LYS A 59 4.99 -5.55 -10.75
N LEU A 60 5.36 -5.09 -9.56
CA LEU A 60 6.75 -4.93 -9.12
C LEU A 60 6.89 -5.41 -7.68
N THR A 61 7.75 -6.39 -7.43
CA THR A 61 8.10 -6.86 -6.08
C THR A 61 9.62 -6.81 -5.91
N LEU A 62 10.11 -6.15 -4.86
CA LEU A 62 11.53 -5.97 -4.58
C LEU A 62 11.83 -6.27 -3.11
N CYS A 63 12.69 -7.26 -2.85
CA CYS A 63 13.31 -7.43 -1.53
C CYS A 63 14.61 -6.61 -1.46
N MET A 64 14.87 -5.98 -0.33
CA MET A 64 16.04 -5.14 -0.07
C MET A 64 16.58 -5.37 1.34
N SER A 65 17.89 -5.26 1.53
CA SER A 65 18.54 -5.50 2.83
C SER A 65 18.53 -4.23 3.68
N PRO A 66 17.83 -4.20 4.82
CA PRO A 66 17.90 -3.07 5.75
C PRO A 66 19.29 -2.96 6.38
N LYS A 67 19.65 -1.75 6.81
CA LYS A 67 20.83 -1.43 7.63
C LYS A 67 20.64 -1.93 9.07
N TYR A 68 19.43 -1.77 9.63
CA TYR A 68 19.11 -2.18 11.00
C TYR A 68 18.51 -3.59 11.06
N PRO A 69 18.68 -4.31 12.19
CA PRO A 69 18.14 -5.65 12.33
C PRO A 69 16.61 -5.65 12.43
N PHE A 70 15.99 -6.76 12.03
CA PHE A 70 14.58 -7.02 12.28
C PHE A 70 14.33 -7.19 13.78
N THR A 71 13.18 -6.70 14.25
CA THR A 71 12.62 -7.20 15.50
C THR A 71 12.30 -8.68 15.38
N ALA A 72 12.31 -9.41 16.50
CA ALA A 72 12.00 -10.84 16.51
C ALA A 72 10.62 -11.12 15.88
N LYS A 73 9.63 -10.27 16.15
CA LYS A 73 8.28 -10.44 15.61
C LYS A 73 8.20 -10.16 14.11
N ALA A 74 8.86 -9.11 13.62
CA ALA A 74 8.89 -8.82 12.19
C ALA A 74 9.55 -9.96 11.41
N SER A 75 10.68 -10.50 11.90
CA SER A 75 11.33 -11.63 11.25
C SER A 75 10.47 -12.90 11.27
N GLU A 76 9.74 -13.14 12.36
CA GLU A 76 8.81 -14.28 12.49
C GLU A 76 7.67 -14.20 11.47
N ILE A 77 6.98 -13.06 11.37
CA ILE A 77 5.80 -12.95 10.50
C ILE A 77 6.17 -12.88 9.03
N THR A 78 7.23 -12.13 8.68
CA THR A 78 7.64 -11.94 7.28
C THR A 78 8.44 -13.10 6.72
N GLY A 79 9.05 -13.92 7.59
CA GLY A 79 10.06 -14.90 7.20
C GLY A 79 11.36 -14.27 6.66
N LEU A 80 11.49 -12.94 6.69
CA LEU A 80 12.68 -12.22 6.25
C LEU A 80 13.69 -12.06 7.40
N SER A 81 14.96 -12.04 7.02
CA SER A 81 16.07 -11.76 7.93
C SER A 81 17.17 -11.06 7.15
N ARG A 82 17.99 -10.26 7.85
CA ARG A 82 19.13 -9.57 7.24
C ARG A 82 20.12 -10.57 6.64
N GLU A 83 20.36 -11.68 7.33
CA GLU A 83 21.23 -12.77 6.87
C GLU A 83 20.66 -13.44 5.62
N GLY A 84 19.34 -13.67 5.58
CA GLY A 84 18.64 -14.19 4.40
C GLY A 84 18.79 -13.27 3.18
N LEU A 85 18.48 -11.99 3.35
CA LEU A 85 18.58 -10.97 2.31
C LEU A 85 20.03 -10.78 1.83
N GLY A 86 20.99 -10.78 2.77
CA GLY A 86 22.42 -10.69 2.48
C GLY A 86 22.95 -11.90 1.70
N ARG A 87 22.54 -13.12 2.03
CA ARG A 87 22.89 -14.33 1.26
C ARG A 87 22.37 -14.28 -0.18
N CYS A 88 21.22 -13.63 -0.40
CA CYS A 88 20.65 -13.40 -1.72
C CYS A 88 21.24 -12.17 -2.44
N GLY A 89 22.26 -11.51 -1.87
CA GLY A 89 22.94 -10.37 -2.49
C GLY A 89 22.05 -9.14 -2.65
N LYS A 90 21.02 -8.97 -1.80
CA LYS A 90 20.12 -7.82 -1.87
C LYS A 90 20.83 -6.56 -1.34
N ALA A 91 20.85 -5.51 -2.14
CA ALA A 91 21.21 -4.17 -1.69
C ALA A 91 20.09 -3.57 -0.82
N GLY A 92 20.37 -2.48 -0.11
CA GLY A 92 19.34 -1.73 0.64
C GLY A 92 18.47 -0.85 -0.27
N PHE A 93 17.59 -0.04 0.34
CA PHE A 93 16.82 0.95 -0.40
C PHE A 93 17.78 2.00 -0.98
N ASP A 94 18.02 1.97 -2.29
CA ASP A 94 19.04 2.79 -2.96
C ASP A 94 18.49 3.51 -4.20
N GLY A 95 19.36 4.24 -4.90
CA GLY A 95 18.98 4.94 -6.13
C GLY A 95 18.49 4.00 -7.24
N THR A 96 18.84 2.70 -7.22
CA THR A 96 18.34 1.72 -8.19
C THR A 96 16.90 1.36 -7.89
N VAL A 97 16.54 1.18 -6.61
CA VAL A 97 15.14 1.02 -6.17
C VAL A 97 14.32 2.24 -6.60
N VAL A 98 14.82 3.45 -6.33
CA VAL A 98 14.14 4.71 -6.72
C VAL A 98 13.89 4.79 -8.23
N ARG A 99 14.92 4.56 -9.05
CA ARG A 99 14.77 4.59 -10.52
C ARG A 99 13.79 3.54 -11.02
N THR A 100 13.80 2.35 -10.41
CA THR A 100 12.88 1.26 -10.76
C THR A 100 11.44 1.65 -10.42
N LEU A 101 11.20 2.21 -9.23
CA LEU A 101 9.90 2.73 -8.81
C LEU A 101 9.40 3.84 -9.74
N GLN A 102 10.24 4.82 -10.04
CA GLN A 102 9.88 5.93 -10.92
C GLN A 102 9.59 5.46 -12.35
N ALA A 103 10.37 4.52 -12.87
CA ALA A 103 10.12 3.92 -14.19
C ALA A 103 8.84 3.07 -14.22
N PHE A 104 8.53 2.37 -13.13
CA PHE A 104 7.28 1.61 -12.99
C PHE A 104 6.06 2.55 -12.99
N LEU A 105 6.11 3.62 -12.19
CA LEU A 105 5.04 4.61 -12.10
C LEU A 105 4.87 5.42 -13.40
N SER A 106 5.95 5.72 -14.13
CA SER A 106 5.86 6.47 -15.39
C SER A 106 5.23 5.68 -16.54
N ARG A 107 5.11 4.35 -16.41
CA ARG A 107 4.33 3.53 -17.35
C ARG A 107 2.83 3.62 -17.15
N GLN A 108 2.38 4.14 -16.01
CA GLN A 108 0.97 4.18 -15.64
C GLN A 108 0.31 5.45 -16.16
N GLU A 109 -0.96 5.35 -16.60
CA GLU A 109 -1.75 6.52 -16.93
C GLU A 109 -2.04 7.34 -15.66
N GLY A 110 -1.65 8.61 -15.65
CA GLY A 110 -1.83 9.52 -14.52
C GLY A 110 -3.18 10.26 -14.52
N PRO A 111 -3.61 10.83 -13.38
CA PRO A 111 -2.92 10.78 -12.09
C PRO A 111 -2.96 9.39 -11.45
N VAL A 112 -1.91 9.05 -10.70
CA VAL A 112 -1.81 7.78 -9.95
C VAL A 112 -2.37 7.94 -8.55
N CYS A 113 -3.14 6.95 -8.09
CA CYS A 113 -3.55 6.81 -6.69
C CYS A 113 -2.82 5.63 -6.05
N LEU A 114 -1.92 5.89 -5.09
CA LEU A 114 -1.36 4.84 -4.24
C LEU A 114 -2.43 4.35 -3.26
N VAL A 115 -2.59 3.04 -3.14
CA VAL A 115 -3.57 2.41 -2.25
C VAL A 115 -2.84 1.50 -1.28
N ALA A 116 -2.96 1.74 0.02
CA ALA A 116 -2.42 0.86 1.05
C ALA A 116 -3.44 0.69 2.19
N HIS A 117 -3.29 -0.37 2.98
CA HIS A 117 -4.19 -0.63 4.10
C HIS A 117 -3.55 -0.15 5.41
N ASN A 118 -4.18 0.81 6.10
CA ASN A 118 -3.53 1.57 7.17
C ASN A 118 -2.31 2.39 6.68
N GLY A 119 -2.30 2.71 5.37
CA GLY A 119 -1.19 3.37 4.70
C GLY A 119 -0.82 4.72 5.29
N PHE A 120 -1.77 5.52 5.79
CA PHE A 120 -1.45 6.84 6.37
C PHE A 120 -0.70 6.74 7.70
N ASN A 121 -0.76 5.60 8.39
CA ASN A 121 -0.05 5.37 9.64
C ASN A 121 1.18 4.45 9.48
N TYR A 122 1.44 3.94 8.27
CA TYR A 122 2.51 2.97 8.06
C TYR A 122 3.20 3.11 6.69
N ASP A 123 2.62 2.58 5.61
CA ASP A 123 3.29 2.44 4.31
C ASP A 123 3.70 3.79 3.71
N PHE A 124 2.79 4.76 3.71
CA PHE A 124 3.06 6.05 3.08
C PHE A 124 4.13 6.83 3.85
N PRO A 125 4.06 7.00 5.19
CA PRO A 125 5.13 7.64 5.94
C PRO A 125 6.47 6.92 5.83
N LEU A 126 6.49 5.58 5.81
CA LEU A 126 7.72 4.80 5.72
C LEU A 126 8.39 4.95 4.35
N LEU A 127 7.61 4.81 3.26
CA LEU A 127 8.11 5.05 1.90
C LEU A 127 8.57 6.51 1.74
N CYS A 128 7.87 7.46 2.36
CA CYS A 128 8.26 8.86 2.36
C CYS A 128 9.62 9.08 3.04
N THR A 129 9.87 8.43 4.18
CA THR A 129 11.17 8.46 4.86
C THR A 129 12.30 7.98 3.95
N GLU A 130 12.15 6.82 3.31
CA GLU A 130 13.19 6.24 2.45
C GLU A 130 13.44 7.05 1.17
N LEU A 131 12.38 7.59 0.56
CA LEU A 131 12.51 8.49 -0.59
C LEU A 131 13.19 9.81 -0.20
N ARG A 132 12.80 10.43 0.93
CA ARG A 132 13.41 11.68 1.41
C ARG A 132 14.88 11.51 1.72
N ARG A 133 15.28 10.38 2.32
CA ARG A 133 16.70 10.04 2.57
C ARG A 133 17.56 10.07 1.29
N LEU A 134 16.96 9.80 0.14
CA LEU A 134 17.64 9.80 -1.16
C LEU A 134 17.35 11.05 -2.01
N GLY A 135 16.66 12.07 -1.46
CA GLY A 135 16.24 13.25 -2.23
C GLY A 135 15.31 12.90 -3.40
N ALA A 136 14.57 11.80 -3.29
CA ALA A 136 13.70 11.29 -4.34
C ALA A 136 12.25 11.76 -4.15
N HIS A 137 11.54 11.89 -5.27
CA HIS A 137 10.14 12.29 -5.29
C HIS A 137 9.33 11.39 -6.23
N LEU A 138 8.05 11.21 -5.89
CA LEU A 138 7.04 10.64 -6.78
C LEU A 138 6.47 11.75 -7.70
N PRO A 139 5.73 11.40 -8.76
CA PRO A 139 5.02 12.40 -9.57
C PRO A 139 4.14 13.33 -8.71
N GLN A 140 4.14 14.62 -9.01
CA GLN A 140 3.50 15.64 -8.15
C GLN A 140 1.99 15.47 -8.02
N ASP A 141 1.35 14.87 -9.02
CA ASP A 141 -0.08 14.58 -9.08
C ASP A 141 -0.44 13.23 -8.43
N THR A 142 0.52 12.52 -7.82
CA THR A 142 0.24 11.30 -7.04
C THR A 142 -0.65 11.63 -5.85
N ILE A 143 -1.73 10.86 -5.72
CA ILE A 143 -2.63 10.89 -4.57
C ILE A 143 -2.58 9.55 -3.83
N CYS A 144 -3.14 9.51 -2.63
CA CYS A 144 -3.09 8.38 -1.71
C CYS A 144 -4.48 8.07 -1.15
N LEU A 145 -4.79 6.77 -1.06
CA LEU A 145 -5.99 6.22 -0.47
C LEU A 145 -5.60 5.20 0.61
N ASP A 146 -6.13 5.38 1.81
CA ASP A 146 -6.05 4.39 2.88
C ASP A 146 -7.37 3.62 2.97
N THR A 147 -7.33 2.32 2.65
CA THR A 147 -8.55 1.49 2.63
C THR A 147 -9.11 1.25 4.03
N LEU A 148 -8.29 1.33 5.09
CA LEU A 148 -8.79 1.20 6.47
C LEU A 148 -9.72 2.37 6.78
N VAL A 149 -9.29 3.60 6.50
CA VAL A 149 -10.08 4.81 6.72
C VAL A 149 -11.31 4.81 5.83
N ALA A 150 -11.13 4.56 4.53
CA ALA A 150 -12.22 4.60 3.56
C ALA A 150 -13.33 3.59 3.88
N LEU A 151 -12.99 2.34 4.22
CA LEU A 151 -13.99 1.33 4.57
C LEU A 151 -14.70 1.64 5.89
N GLN A 152 -14.00 2.20 6.88
CA GLN A 152 -14.64 2.66 8.12
C GLN A 152 -15.63 3.79 7.85
N ASP A 153 -15.29 4.76 7.01
CA ASP A 153 -16.16 5.88 6.66
C ASP A 153 -17.38 5.42 5.88
N LEU A 154 -17.19 4.55 4.89
CA LEU A 154 -18.27 3.94 4.12
C LEU A 154 -19.23 3.17 5.03
N ASP A 155 -18.74 2.29 5.89
CA ASP A 155 -19.60 1.51 6.78
C ASP A 155 -20.31 2.39 7.83
N ARG A 156 -19.69 3.50 8.27
CA ARG A 156 -20.35 4.50 9.16
C ARG A 156 -21.47 5.25 8.44
N ALA A 157 -21.28 5.65 7.18
CA ALA A 157 -22.28 6.37 6.40
C ALA A 157 -23.54 5.52 6.17
N HIS A 158 -23.39 4.20 6.00
CA HIS A 158 -24.51 3.25 5.86
C HIS A 158 -25.12 2.84 7.23
N GLY A 159 -24.40 3.05 8.34
CA GLY A 159 -24.72 2.54 9.68
C GLY A 159 -25.71 3.35 10.52
N HIS A 160 -26.38 4.38 9.99
CA HIS A 160 -27.31 5.24 10.75
C HIS A 160 -28.56 4.54 11.34
N GLY A 161 -28.73 3.21 11.18
CA GLY A 161 -29.90 2.45 11.62
C GLY A 161 -29.74 1.48 12.80
N THR A 162 -28.54 1.02 13.16
CA THR A 162 -28.41 -0.01 14.23
C THR A 162 -27.15 0.15 15.07
N ARG A 163 -27.38 0.46 16.36
CA ARG A 163 -26.42 0.59 17.48
C ARG A 163 -25.72 -0.73 17.87
N ALA A 164 -25.43 -1.61 16.91
CA ALA A 164 -24.78 -2.91 17.12
C ALA A 164 -23.54 -3.07 16.22
N GLN A 165 -22.52 -2.22 16.39
CA GLN A 165 -21.22 -2.40 15.72
C GLN A 165 -20.05 -2.35 16.72
N GLY A 166 -20.25 -2.87 17.94
CA GLY A 166 -19.14 -3.14 18.83
C GLY A 166 -18.40 -4.40 18.37
N GLY A 167 -17.22 -4.24 17.75
CA GLY A 167 -16.27 -5.34 17.54
C GLY A 167 -15.91 -5.73 16.10
N LYS A 168 -16.29 -4.97 15.07
CA LYS A 168 -15.85 -5.26 13.69
C LYS A 168 -14.35 -4.92 13.56
N SER A 169 -13.53 -5.95 13.37
CA SER A 169 -12.12 -5.79 13.00
C SER A 169 -12.04 -5.32 11.55
N TYR A 170 -11.22 -4.29 11.31
CA TYR A 170 -10.89 -3.81 9.97
C TYR A 170 -9.47 -4.17 9.57
N SER A 171 -8.81 -5.12 10.24
CA SER A 171 -7.54 -5.63 9.72
C SER A 171 -7.75 -6.26 8.35
N LEU A 172 -6.73 -6.19 7.49
CA LEU A 172 -6.81 -6.68 6.12
C LEU A 172 -7.32 -8.12 6.03
N GLY A 173 -6.74 -9.02 6.84
CA GLY A 173 -7.20 -10.41 6.93
C GLY A 173 -8.64 -10.55 7.42
N SER A 174 -9.06 -9.77 8.42
CA SER A 174 -10.47 -9.82 8.89
C SER A 174 -11.46 -9.37 7.82
N LEU A 175 -11.11 -8.33 7.05
CA LEU A 175 -11.92 -7.87 5.92
C LEU A 175 -12.00 -8.93 4.82
N PHE A 176 -10.87 -9.54 4.46
CA PHE A 176 -10.84 -10.61 3.47
C PHE A 176 -11.70 -11.81 3.90
N CYS A 177 -11.51 -12.32 5.13
CA CYS A 177 -12.32 -13.41 5.66
C CYS A 177 -13.82 -13.05 5.70
N CYS A 178 -14.16 -11.80 6.03
CA CYS A 178 -15.55 -11.34 6.03
C CYS A 178 -16.18 -11.33 4.63
N TYR A 179 -15.42 -10.95 3.60
CA TYR A 179 -15.94 -10.79 2.23
C TYR A 179 -15.95 -12.11 1.45
N PHE A 180 -14.95 -12.96 1.66
CA PHE A 180 -14.72 -14.15 0.85
C PHE A 180 -14.92 -15.47 1.61
N GLN A 181 -15.16 -15.42 2.93
CA GLN A 181 -15.31 -16.62 3.78
C GLN A 181 -14.13 -17.59 3.65
N ALA A 182 -12.94 -17.05 3.39
CA ALA A 182 -11.70 -17.77 3.18
C ALA A 182 -10.55 -17.02 3.84
N GLU A 183 -9.47 -17.74 4.14
CA GLU A 183 -8.24 -17.13 4.66
C GLU A 183 -7.39 -16.56 3.51
N PRO A 184 -6.71 -15.42 3.71
CA PRO A 184 -5.77 -14.89 2.73
C PRO A 184 -4.58 -15.85 2.54
N SER A 185 -4.11 -15.96 1.31
CA SER A 185 -2.92 -16.75 0.97
C SER A 185 -1.65 -15.92 1.15
N ALA A 186 -0.60 -16.52 1.72
CA ALA A 186 0.72 -15.89 1.86
C ALA A 186 0.72 -14.55 2.61
N ALA A 187 -0.05 -14.48 3.71
CA ALA A 187 -0.04 -13.34 4.62
C ALA A 187 1.39 -13.01 5.08
N HIS A 188 1.70 -11.72 5.22
CA HIS A 188 3.03 -11.20 5.57
C HIS A 188 4.13 -11.49 4.53
N SER A 189 3.75 -11.68 3.27
CA SER A 189 4.59 -11.33 2.14
C SER A 189 3.95 -10.13 1.46
N ALA A 190 4.76 -9.14 1.06
CA ALA A 190 4.23 -7.91 0.46
C ALA A 190 3.34 -8.21 -0.76
N GLU A 191 3.72 -9.18 -1.60
CA GLU A 191 2.92 -9.55 -2.78
C GLU A 191 1.60 -10.25 -2.40
N GLY A 192 1.61 -11.05 -1.33
CA GLY A 192 0.40 -11.72 -0.81
C GLY A 192 -0.59 -10.72 -0.19
N ASP A 193 -0.09 -9.75 0.55
CA ASP A 193 -0.91 -8.73 1.20
C ASP A 193 -1.39 -7.67 0.19
N VAL A 194 -0.60 -7.28 -0.82
CA VAL A 194 -1.10 -6.49 -1.97
C VAL A 194 -2.23 -7.23 -2.71
N HIS A 195 -2.08 -8.54 -2.96
CA HIS A 195 -3.13 -9.31 -3.60
C HIS A 195 -4.41 -9.33 -2.75
N THR A 196 -4.28 -9.56 -1.44
CA THR A 196 -5.40 -9.53 -0.50
C THR A 196 -6.08 -8.16 -0.47
N LEU A 197 -5.30 -7.07 -0.47
CA LEU A 197 -5.78 -5.69 -0.54
C LEU A 197 -6.53 -5.41 -1.85
N LEU A 198 -6.00 -5.85 -2.99
CA LEU A 198 -6.67 -5.72 -4.28
C LEU A 198 -8.03 -6.43 -4.26
N MET A 199 -8.12 -7.65 -3.73
CA MET A 199 -9.38 -8.39 -3.63
C MET A 199 -10.39 -7.70 -2.72
N VAL A 200 -9.96 -7.22 -1.55
CA VAL A 200 -10.79 -6.42 -0.63
C VAL A 200 -11.30 -5.15 -1.32
N PHE A 201 -10.44 -4.48 -2.10
CA PHE A 201 -10.83 -3.30 -2.87
C PHE A 201 -11.87 -3.64 -3.94
N LEU A 202 -11.64 -4.70 -4.72
CA LEU A 202 -12.55 -5.12 -5.80
C LEU A 202 -13.95 -5.45 -5.26
N HIS A 203 -14.04 -6.05 -4.08
CA HIS A 203 -15.33 -6.34 -3.43
C HIS A 203 -16.17 -5.09 -3.13
N ARG A 204 -15.53 -3.91 -2.98
CA ARG A 204 -16.18 -2.62 -2.70
C ARG A 204 -15.78 -1.55 -3.73
N ALA A 205 -15.45 -1.95 -4.95
CA ALA A 205 -14.75 -1.08 -5.90
C ALA A 205 -15.52 0.20 -6.21
N ALA A 206 -16.81 0.11 -6.51
CA ALA A 206 -17.63 1.28 -6.83
C ALA A 206 -17.61 2.35 -5.72
N GLU A 207 -17.71 1.91 -4.46
CA GLU A 207 -17.72 2.80 -3.29
C GLU A 207 -16.33 3.38 -3.00
N LEU A 208 -15.28 2.56 -3.08
CA LEU A 208 -13.90 3.00 -2.86
C LEU A 208 -13.40 3.94 -3.96
N LEU A 209 -13.80 3.69 -5.22
CA LEU A 209 -13.53 4.57 -6.35
C LEU A 209 -14.22 5.93 -6.18
N ALA A 210 -15.47 5.95 -5.70
CA ALA A 210 -16.19 7.20 -5.41
C ALA A 210 -15.54 7.93 -4.22
N TRP A 211 -15.17 7.21 -3.16
CA TRP A 211 -14.47 7.77 -2.01
C TRP A 211 -13.12 8.38 -2.43
N ALA A 212 -12.34 7.67 -3.25
CA ALA A 212 -11.05 8.16 -3.75
C ALA A 212 -11.19 9.45 -4.56
N ASP A 213 -12.23 9.58 -5.39
CA ASP A 213 -12.47 10.77 -6.20
C ASP A 213 -12.76 12.04 -5.37
N GLU A 214 -13.19 11.86 -4.12
CA GLU A 214 -13.59 12.96 -3.23
C GLU A 214 -12.58 13.22 -2.10
N GLN A 215 -11.94 12.16 -1.58
CA GLN A 215 -11.21 12.21 -0.30
C GLN A 215 -9.76 11.73 -0.37
N ALA A 216 -9.28 11.23 -1.52
CA ALA A 216 -7.87 10.88 -1.66
C ALA A 216 -6.97 12.10 -1.41
N LEU A 217 -5.88 11.89 -0.68
CA LEU A 217 -4.98 12.96 -0.26
C LEU A 217 -3.79 13.06 -1.20
N SER A 218 -3.28 14.26 -1.45
CA SER A 218 -2.03 14.42 -2.20
C SER A 218 -0.87 13.75 -1.46
N TRP A 219 -0.01 13.02 -2.19
CA TRP A 219 1.24 12.48 -1.66
C TRP A 219 2.13 13.58 -1.05
N ALA A 220 2.04 14.81 -1.55
CA ALA A 220 2.79 15.94 -1.03
C ALA A 220 2.47 16.28 0.44
N HIS A 221 1.33 15.81 0.97
CA HIS A 221 0.96 15.97 2.39
C HIS A 221 1.41 14.81 3.28
N VAL A 222 2.03 13.77 2.71
CA VAL A 222 2.56 12.65 3.49
C VAL A 222 3.87 13.07 4.15
N GLU A 223 3.86 13.09 5.48
CA GLU A 223 5.05 13.31 6.29
C GLU A 223 5.83 12.00 6.52
N PRO A 224 7.16 12.08 6.70
CA PRO A 224 7.99 10.91 6.87
C PRO A 224 7.73 10.33 8.26
N MET A 225 7.81 9.01 8.38
CA MET A 225 7.58 8.31 9.65
C MET A 225 8.54 8.79 10.75
N TYR A 226 9.79 9.07 10.38
CA TYR A 226 10.84 9.58 11.24
C TYR A 226 11.84 10.37 10.39
N VAL A 227 12.69 11.17 11.02
CA VAL A 227 13.78 11.88 10.32
C VAL A 227 14.94 10.90 10.12
N PRO A 228 15.34 10.58 8.88
CA PRO A 228 16.46 9.68 8.67
C PRO A 228 17.75 10.34 9.18
N PRO A 229 18.67 9.59 9.83
CA PRO A 229 19.89 10.16 10.39
C PRO A 229 20.84 10.76 9.33
N ASP A 230 20.67 10.38 8.06
CA ASP A 230 21.42 10.89 6.91
C ASP A 230 20.61 11.95 6.12
N ASP A 231 19.63 12.64 6.72
CA ASP A 231 18.82 13.66 6.01
C ASP A 231 19.72 14.83 5.58
N PRO A 232 19.85 15.12 4.27
CA PRO A 232 20.69 16.21 3.77
C PRO A 232 20.26 17.60 4.26
N ARG A 233 19.07 17.74 4.86
CA ARG A 233 18.58 18.98 5.50
C ARG A 233 19.10 19.19 6.93
N LEU A 234 19.81 18.22 7.50
CA LEU A 234 20.48 18.36 8.81
C LEU A 234 21.87 19.00 8.71
N GLU A 235 22.33 19.32 7.49
CA GLU A 235 23.59 20.04 7.26
C GLU A 235 23.45 21.58 7.18
N ASP A 236 22.27 22.15 7.51
CA ASP A 236 22.02 23.61 7.57
C ASP A 236 22.07 24.18 9.01
#